data_AF-A0A7G2EGX8-F1
#
_entry.id   AF-A0A7G2EGX8-F1
#
_cell.length_a   1.000
_cell.length_b   1.000
_cell.length_c   1.000
_cell.angle_alpha   90.00
_cell.angle_beta   90.00
_cell.angle_gamma   90.00
#
_symmetry.space_group_name_H-M   'P 1'
#
loop_
_entity.id
_entity.type
_entity.pdbx_description
1 polymer ?
#
loop_
_entity_poly.entity_id
_entity_poly.type
_entity_poly.pdbx_seq_one_letter_code
_entity_poly.pdbx_strand_id
1 'polypeptide(L)'
;MMGLFLGALDNPITHDTMTARQQFVFTAKQMGQRSWNSCKTFAVMGLVFSAAECIVEKARAKHDTVNTAIAGCVTGGSMSARGGPKAACIGCAGFATFSVLIEKFFDRHT
;
A
#
# COMPACT_ATOMS: atom_id res chain seq x y z
N MET A 1 -4.48 10.40 -0.50
CA MET A 1 -4.71 11.46 -1.52
C MET A 1 -5.40 10.93 -2.79
N MET A 2 -5.15 9.69 -3.23
CA MET A 2 -5.75 9.15 -4.48
C MET A 2 -7.27 8.91 -4.43
N GLY A 3 -7.86 8.64 -3.26
CA GLY A 3 -9.30 8.35 -3.15
C GLY A 3 -10.22 9.57 -3.28
N LEU A 4 -9.73 10.78 -2.95
CA LEU A 4 -10.51 12.01 -3.07
C LEU A 4 -10.51 12.53 -4.51
N PHE A 5 -9.37 12.42 -5.20
CA PHE A 5 -9.22 12.86 -6.59
C PHE A 5 -9.98 11.95 -7.57
N LEU A 6 -9.89 10.63 -7.41
CA LEU A 6 -10.72 9.68 -8.19
C LEU A 6 -12.21 9.76 -7.82
N GLY A 7 -12.54 10.07 -6.57
CA GLY A 7 -13.95 10.29 -6.16
C GLY A 7 -14.60 11.52 -6.79
N ALA A 8 -13.80 12.55 -7.13
CA ALA A 8 -14.26 13.73 -7.86
C ALA A 8 -14.42 13.46 -9.37
N LEU A 9 -13.61 12.56 -9.95
CA LEU A 9 -13.66 12.21 -11.38
C LEU A 9 -14.74 11.18 -11.73
N ASP A 10 -15.17 10.34 -10.78
CA ASP A 10 -16.23 9.33 -10.99
C ASP A 10 -17.66 9.89 -10.85
N ASN A 11 -17.83 11.18 -10.51
CA ASN A 11 -19.13 11.81 -10.21
C ASN A 11 -19.55 12.97 -11.15
N PRO A 12 -19.35 12.94 -12.49
CA PRO A 12 -19.92 14.01 -13.32
C PRO A 12 -21.46 13.94 -13.46
N ILE A 13 -22.11 12.83 -13.10
CA ILE A 13 -23.56 12.61 -13.35
C ILE A 13 -24.43 12.84 -12.09
N THR A 14 -23.87 12.73 -10.89
CA THR A 14 -24.63 12.75 -9.62
C THR A 14 -24.83 14.16 -9.05
N HIS A 15 -24.21 15.18 -9.66
CA HIS A 15 -24.21 16.55 -9.16
C HIS A 15 -25.50 17.35 -9.47
N ASP A 16 -26.33 16.86 -10.40
CA ASP A 16 -27.50 17.60 -10.91
C ASP A 16 -28.80 17.35 -10.10
N THR A 17 -28.80 16.45 -9.11
CA THR A 17 -30.03 16.06 -8.39
C THR A 17 -29.94 16.10 -6.85
N MET A 18 -28.81 16.49 -6.24
CA MET A 18 -28.68 16.48 -4.78
C MET A 18 -28.05 17.76 -4.20
N THR A 19 -28.64 18.25 -3.10
CA THR A 19 -28.17 19.42 -2.34
C THR A 19 -26.75 19.18 -1.79
N ALA A 20 -25.89 20.21 -1.77
CA ALA A 20 -24.48 20.13 -1.33
C ALA A 20 -24.27 19.41 0.02
N ARG A 21 -25.24 19.50 0.94
CA ARG A 21 -25.23 18.77 2.22
C ARG A 21 -25.37 17.25 2.05
N GLN A 22 -26.21 16.78 1.12
CA GLN A 22 -26.39 15.36 0.82
C GLN A 22 -25.15 14.78 0.14
N GLN A 23 -24.50 15.53 -0.75
CA GLN A 23 -23.21 15.12 -1.34
C GLN A 23 -22.13 14.97 -0.28
N PHE A 24 -22.06 15.89 0.68
CA PHE A 24 -21.08 15.81 1.77
C PHE A 24 -21.32 14.57 2.64
N VAL A 25 -22.57 14.29 3.01
CA VAL A 25 -22.93 13.11 3.83
C VAL A 25 -22.70 11.80 3.06
N PHE A 26 -23.07 11.75 1.77
CA PHE A 26 -22.84 10.58 0.94
C PHE A 26 -21.33 10.32 0.75
N THR A 27 -20.56 11.36 0.48
CA THR A 27 -19.09 11.28 0.35
C THR A 27 -18.45 10.87 1.67
N ALA A 28 -18.90 11.41 2.81
CA ALA A 28 -18.40 11.03 4.13
C ALA A 28 -18.67 9.54 4.43
N LYS A 29 -19.88 9.05 4.12
CA LYS A 29 -20.24 7.62 4.27
C LYS A 29 -19.41 6.73 3.35
N GLN A 30 -19.20 7.15 2.10
CA GLN A 30 -18.37 6.44 1.13
C GLN A 30 -16.89 6.43 1.53
N MET A 31 -16.37 7.54 2.07
CA MET A 31 -15.03 7.63 2.64
C MET A 31 -14.85 6.69 3.83
N GLY A 32 -15.86 6.60 4.71
CA GLY A 32 -15.84 5.65 5.84
C GLY A 32 -15.70 4.20 5.38
N GLN A 33 -16.51 3.78 4.41
CA GLN A 33 -16.44 2.42 3.86
C GLN A 33 -15.09 2.15 3.16
N ARG A 34 -14.60 3.11 2.36
CA ARG A 34 -13.30 3.00 1.68
C ARG A 34 -12.13 2.96 2.67
N SER A 35 -12.22 3.69 3.77
CA SER A 35 -11.22 3.68 4.84
C SER A 35 -11.09 2.29 5.46
N TRP A 36 -12.22 1.61 5.73
CA TRP A 36 -12.22 0.25 6.26
C TRP A 36 -11.51 -0.73 5.33
N ASN A 37 -11.84 -0.69 4.04
CA ASN A 37 -11.18 -1.51 3.03
C ASN A 37 -9.69 -1.19 2.89
N SER A 38 -9.32 0.09 2.98
CA SER A 38 -7.92 0.53 2.90
C SER A 38 -7.12 0.06 4.12
N CYS A 39 -7.67 0.18 5.32
CA CYS A 39 -7.07 -0.33 6.55
C CYS A 39 -6.76 -1.83 6.44
N LYS A 40 -7.70 -2.62 5.91
CA LYS A 40 -7.48 -4.05 5.68
C LYS A 40 -6.30 -4.32 4.74
N THR A 41 -6.16 -3.55 3.66
CA THR A 41 -5.02 -3.71 2.74
C THR A 41 -3.68 -3.32 3.38
N PHE A 42 -3.65 -2.25 4.18
CA PHE A 42 -2.43 -1.85 4.90
C PHE A 42 -2.03 -2.86 5.98
N ALA A 43 -3.00 -3.38 6.73
CA ALA A 43 -2.76 -4.40 7.73
C ALA A 43 -2.16 -5.67 7.11
N VAL A 44 -2.68 -6.12 5.96
CA VAL A 44 -2.15 -7.28 5.24
C VAL A 44 -0.73 -7.03 4.75
N MET A 45 -0.45 -5.89 4.12
CA MET A 45 0.92 -5.59 3.66
C MET A 45 1.93 -5.47 4.80
N GLY A 46 1.55 -4.82 5.92
CA GLY A 46 2.41 -4.72 7.09
C GLY A 46 2.74 -6.09 7.69
N LEU A 47 1.73 -6.96 7.82
CA LEU A 47 1.92 -8.33 8.32
C LEU A 47 2.87 -9.12 7.42
N VAL A 48 2.66 -9.10 6.10
CA VAL A 48 3.50 -9.84 5.14
C VAL A 48 4.95 -9.32 5.19
N PHE A 49 5.14 -8.01 5.27
CA PHE A 49 6.47 -7.40 5.36
C PHE A 49 7.20 -7.84 6.64
N SER A 50 6.58 -7.70 7.81
CA SER A 50 7.20 -8.09 9.09
C SER A 50 7.44 -9.59 9.19
N ALA A 51 6.54 -10.42 8.66
CA ALA A 51 6.72 -11.87 8.63
C ALA A 51 7.89 -12.26 7.71
N ALA A 52 7.98 -11.64 6.53
CA ALA A 52 9.07 -11.89 5.59
C ALA A 52 10.42 -11.47 6.19
N GLU A 53 10.51 -10.28 6.78
CA GLU A 53 11.72 -9.83 7.49
C GLU A 53 12.13 -10.83 8.57
N CYS A 54 11.21 -11.21 9.45
CA CYS A 54 11.49 -12.13 10.54
C CYS A 54 11.98 -13.51 10.06
N ILE A 55 11.41 -14.05 8.97
CA ILE A 55 11.82 -15.34 8.41
C ILE A 55 13.23 -15.24 7.82
N VAL A 56 13.51 -14.20 7.03
CA VAL A 56 14.82 -14.08 6.37
C VAL A 56 15.92 -13.71 7.39
N GLU A 57 15.58 -12.91 8.41
CA GLU A 57 16.48 -12.61 9.53
C GLU A 57 16.81 -13.88 10.32
N LYS A 58 15.83 -14.74 10.63
CA LYS A 58 16.09 -16.04 11.27
C LYS A 58 16.96 -16.96 10.42
N ALA A 59 16.83 -16.90 9.09
CA ALA A 59 17.62 -17.73 8.18
C ALA A 59 19.07 -17.25 8.04
N ARG A 60 19.32 -15.93 8.06
CA ARG A 60 20.66 -15.35 7.87
C ARG A 60 21.35 -14.88 9.16
N ALA A 61 20.63 -14.83 10.28
CA ALA A 61 21.10 -14.35 11.58
C ALA A 61 21.74 -12.95 11.52
N LYS A 62 21.34 -12.12 10.55
CA LYS A 62 21.88 -10.78 10.32
C LYS A 62 20.81 -9.89 9.71
N HIS A 63 20.65 -8.68 10.26
CA HIS A 63 19.76 -7.66 9.73
C HIS A 63 20.57 -6.79 8.76
N ASP A 64 20.29 -6.91 7.46
CA ASP A 64 20.99 -6.18 6.39
C ASP A 64 19.96 -5.60 5.42
N THR A 65 20.32 -4.51 4.73
CA THR A 65 19.45 -3.84 3.75
C THR A 65 18.95 -4.78 2.63
N VAL A 66 19.68 -5.86 2.36
CA VAL A 66 19.29 -6.89 1.38
C VAL A 66 18.12 -7.74 1.89
N ASN A 67 18.03 -7.96 3.21
CA ASN A 67 16.89 -8.62 3.85
C ASN A 67 15.61 -7.80 3.60
N THR A 68 15.69 -6.51 3.95
CA THR A 68 14.66 -5.49 3.80
C THR A 68 14.21 -5.35 2.34
N ALA A 69 15.13 -5.45 1.39
CA ALA A 69 14.82 -5.47 -0.04
C ALA A 69 14.03 -6.73 -0.46
N ILE A 70 14.40 -7.90 0.05
CA ILE A 70 13.73 -9.17 -0.25
C ILE A 70 12.33 -9.19 0.36
N ALA A 71 12.16 -8.79 1.63
CA ALA A 71 10.83 -8.68 2.23
C ALA A 71 9.95 -7.66 1.51
N GLY A 72 10.53 -6.52 1.10
CA GLY A 72 9.87 -5.54 0.24
C GLY A 72 9.39 -6.16 -1.07
N CYS A 73 10.27 -6.85 -1.79
CA CYS A 73 9.92 -7.54 -3.04
C CYS A 73 8.83 -8.60 -2.84
N VAL A 74 8.92 -9.43 -1.80
CA VAL A 74 7.94 -10.49 -1.50
C VAL A 74 6.58 -9.88 -1.17
N THR A 75 6.55 -8.80 -0.40
CA THR A 75 5.32 -8.07 -0.06
C THR A 75 4.68 -7.43 -1.28
N GLY A 76 5.46 -6.69 -2.08
CA GLY A 76 4.97 -6.03 -3.29
C GLY A 76 4.57 -7.01 -4.39
N GLY A 77 5.33 -8.09 -4.56
CA GLY A 77 5.09 -9.16 -5.52
C GLY A 77 3.85 -9.98 -5.17
N SER A 78 3.68 -10.36 -3.90
CA SER A 78 2.52 -11.16 -3.45
C SER A 78 1.20 -10.39 -3.61
N MET A 79 1.19 -9.10 -3.32
CA MET A 79 -0.03 -8.29 -3.48
C MET A 79 -0.33 -7.92 -4.93
N SER A 80 0.71 -7.79 -5.76
CA SER A 80 0.54 -7.51 -7.20
C SER A 80 0.37 -8.78 -8.04
N ALA A 81 0.50 -9.98 -7.45
CA ALA A 81 0.37 -11.27 -8.13
C ALA A 81 -0.98 -11.42 -8.84
N ARG A 82 -2.06 -10.86 -8.25
CA ARG A 82 -3.41 -10.90 -8.83
C ARG A 82 -3.54 -10.09 -10.13
N GLY A 83 -2.63 -9.14 -10.37
CA GLY A 83 -2.53 -8.34 -11.60
C GLY A 83 -1.69 -8.99 -12.70
N GLY A 84 -1.23 -10.23 -12.50
CA GLY A 84 -0.39 -10.96 -13.45
C GLY A 84 1.12 -10.76 -13.23
N PRO A 85 1.96 -11.47 -14.02
CA PRO A 85 3.40 -11.53 -13.78
C PRO A 85 4.10 -10.18 -13.98
N LYS A 86 3.67 -9.38 -14.96
CA LYS A 86 4.21 -8.03 -15.18
C LYS A 86 3.93 -7.10 -14.00
N ALA A 87 2.71 -7.15 -13.44
CA ALA A 87 2.35 -6.39 -12.26
C ALA A 87 3.14 -6.87 -11.04
N ALA A 88 3.34 -8.18 -10.89
CA ALA A 88 4.16 -8.75 -9.81
C ALA A 88 5.62 -8.26 -9.89
N CYS A 89 6.23 -8.22 -11.07
CA CYS A 89 7.60 -7.71 -11.24
C CYS A 89 7.70 -6.22 -10.91
N ILE A 90 6.76 -5.40 -11.40
CA ILE A 90 6.73 -3.96 -11.09
C ILE A 90 6.50 -3.74 -9.59
N GLY A 91 5.57 -4.49 -8.99
CA GLY A 91 5.28 -4.44 -7.56
C GLY A 91 6.47 -4.85 -6.70
N CYS A 92 7.15 -5.94 -7.05
CA CYS A 92 8.38 -6.36 -6.37
C CYS A 92 9.46 -5.26 -6.47
N ALA A 93 9.76 -4.77 -7.68
CA ALA A 93 10.78 -3.75 -7.88
C ALA A 93 10.47 -2.45 -7.13
N GLY A 94 9.22 -2.00 -7.17
CA GLY A 94 8.77 -0.80 -6.46
C GLY A 94 8.91 -0.92 -4.94
N PHE A 95 8.37 -1.99 -4.35
CA PHE A 95 8.44 -2.19 -2.91
C PHE A 95 9.87 -2.47 -2.42
N ALA A 96 10.67 -3.24 -3.17
CA ALA A 96 12.07 -3.47 -2.83
C ALA A 96 12.86 -2.16 -2.80
N THR A 97 12.72 -1.33 -3.84
CA THR A 97 13.41 -0.04 -3.93
C THR A 97 12.98 0.89 -2.80
N PHE A 98 11.68 0.97 -2.53
CA PHE A 98 11.13 1.82 -1.47
C PHE A 98 11.63 1.41 -0.08
N SER A 99 11.62 0.11 0.23
CA SER A 99 12.09 -0.41 1.51
C SER A 99 13.59 -0.15 1.73
N VAL A 100 14.44 -0.31 0.69
CA VAL A 100 15.87 0.02 0.75
C VAL A 100 16.10 1.51 0.99
N LEU A 101 15.31 2.38 0.33
CA LEU A 101 15.43 3.82 0.49
C LEU A 101 15.06 4.27 1.90
N ILE A 102 14.00 3.70 2.50
CA ILE A 102 13.62 4.00 3.88
C ILE A 102 14.70 3.53 4.85
N GLU A 103 15.22 2.32 4.69
CA GLU A 103 16.28 1.81 5.57
C GLU A 103 17.51 2.73 5.54
N LYS A 104 17.95 3.11 4.33
CA LYS A 104 19.06 4.08 4.16
C LYS A 104 18.75 5.46 4.75
N PHE A 105 17.49 5.88 4.70
CA PHE A 105 17.08 7.15 5.29
C PHE A 105 17.12 7.08 6.82
N PHE A 106 16.65 5.98 7.41
CA PHE A 106 16.68 5.74 8.85
C PHE A 106 18.12 5.62 9.38
N ASP A 107 18.98 4.87 8.68
CA ASP A 107 20.41 4.74 9.00
C ASP A 107 21.17 6.06 8.91
N ARG A 108 20.73 6.99 8.05
CA ARG A 108 21.33 8.33 7.91
C ARG A 108 20.86 9.33 8.96
N HIS A 109 19.72 9.09 9.59
CA HIS A 109 19.09 9.99 10.55
C HIS A 109 19.17 9.52 12.01
N THR A 110 19.88 8.42 12.26
CA THR A 110 20.29 7.93 13.59
C THR A 110 21.81 8.03 13.71
#